data_AF-A0A7C5B238-F1
#
_entry.id   AF-A0A7C5B238-F1
#
_cell.length_a   1.000
_cell.length_b   1.000
_cell.length_c   1.000
_cell.angle_alpha   90.00
_cell.angle_beta   90.00
_cell.angle_gamma   90.00
#
_symmetry.space_group_name_H-M   'P 1'
#
loop_
_entity.id
_entity.type
_entity.pdbx_description
1 polymer ?
#
loop_
_entity_poly.entity_id
_entity_poly.type
_entity_poly.pdbx_seq_one_letter_code
_entity_poly.pdbx_strand_id
1 'polypeptide(L)'
;METVVHQERISFPYIPGLLSFREAPALLHAFEKIRHDPDVVFIDGHGMSHPRAAGIACHIGVCLDKPTGFRNLPDRRICWPNEPNEKI
;
A
#
# COMPACT_ATOMS: atom_id res chain seq x y z
N MET A 1 -11.71 -3.36 -20.16
CA MET A 1 -11.32 -2.36 -19.16
C MET A 1 -12.46 -2.31 -18.15
N GLU A 2 -12.20 -2.76 -16.93
CA GLU A 2 -13.18 -2.88 -15.84
C GLU A 2 -12.81 -1.88 -14.75
N THR A 3 -13.79 -1.15 -14.24
CA THR A 3 -13.60 -0.14 -13.19
C THR A 3 -14.58 -0.41 -12.07
N VAL A 4 -14.05 -0.53 -10.85
CA VAL A 4 -14.83 -0.80 -9.64
C VAL A 4 -14.50 0.26 -8.60
N VAL A 5 -15.53 0.70 -7.89
CA VAL A 5 -15.39 1.60 -6.74
C VAL A 5 -16.06 0.96 -5.53
N HIS A 6 -15.39 1.01 -4.38
CA HIS A 6 -15.95 0.60 -3.10
C HIS A 6 -15.73 1.71 -2.07
N GLN A 7 -16.72 1.90 -1.21
CA GLN A 7 -16.69 2.85 -0.11
C GLN A 7 -17.16 2.12 1.14
N GLU A 8 -16.39 2.24 2.20
CA GLU A 8 -16.69 1.65 3.49
C GLU A 8 -16.36 2.62 4.61
N ARG A 9 -17.08 2.50 5.73
CA ARG A 9 -16.79 3.28 6.94
C ARG A 9 -15.60 2.67 7.67
N ILE A 10 -14.56 3.46 7.90
CA ILE A 10 -13.36 3.01 8.61
C ILE A 10 -13.73 2.65 10.06
N SER A 11 -13.47 1.40 10.44
CA SER A 11 -13.70 0.86 11.78
C SER A 11 -12.47 0.95 12.69
N PHE A 12 -11.26 1.08 12.12
CA PHE A 12 -10.00 1.10 12.87
C PHE A 12 -9.60 2.54 13.30
N PRO A 13 -9.14 2.76 14.54
CA PRO A 13 -8.71 4.07 15.03
C PRO A 13 -7.44 4.58 14.33
N TYR A 14 -7.24 5.89 14.31
CA TYR A 14 -6.00 6.45 13.76
C TYR A 14 -4.84 6.21 14.71
N ILE A 15 -3.98 5.24 14.38
CA ILE A 15 -2.72 4.99 15.09
C ILE A 15 -1.58 5.27 14.11
N PRO A 16 -0.71 6.26 14.40
CA PRO A 16 0.45 6.57 13.55
C PRO A 16 1.28 5.32 13.26
N GLY A 17 1.54 5.06 11.98
CA GLY A 17 2.28 3.87 11.52
C GLY A 17 1.44 2.62 11.27
N LEU A 18 0.14 2.60 11.60
CA LEU A 18 -0.80 1.52 11.26
C LEU A 18 -1.88 1.98 10.26
N LEU A 19 -1.58 3.00 9.46
CA LEU A 19 -2.52 3.51 8.45
C LEU A 19 -2.91 2.44 7.43
N SER A 20 -2.00 1.54 7.09
CA SER A 20 -2.25 0.42 6.17
C SER A 20 -3.44 -0.44 6.62
N PHE A 21 -3.62 -0.67 7.92
CA PHE A 21 -4.75 -1.44 8.46
C PHE A 21 -6.09 -0.74 8.32
N ARG A 22 -6.10 0.59 8.17
CA ARG A 22 -7.34 1.37 7.95
C ARG A 22 -7.82 1.27 6.51
N GLU A 23 -6.88 1.21 5.58
CA GLU A 23 -7.17 1.28 4.14
C GLU A 23 -7.23 -0.11 3.48
N ALA A 24 -6.58 -1.11 4.08
CA ALA A 24 -6.52 -2.45 3.52
C ALA A 24 -7.89 -3.13 3.31
N PRO A 25 -8.82 -3.11 4.28
CA PRO A 25 -10.13 -3.75 4.10
C PRO A 25 -10.92 -3.17 2.92
N ALA A 26 -10.92 -1.84 2.79
CA ALA A 26 -11.62 -1.16 1.69
C ALA A 26 -11.03 -1.52 0.32
N LEU A 27 -9.71 -1.69 0.23
CA LEU A 27 -9.03 -2.14 -1.00
C LEU A 27 -9.33 -3.60 -1.32
N LEU A 28 -9.35 -4.48 -0.31
CA LEU A 28 -9.68 -5.90 -0.49
C LEU A 28 -11.12 -6.05 -1.00
N HIS A 29 -12.09 -5.35 -0.41
CA HIS A 29 -13.48 -5.36 -0.88
C HIS A 29 -13.68 -4.72 -2.25
N ALA A 30 -12.84 -3.75 -2.62
CA ALA A 30 -12.82 -3.24 -4.00
C ALA A 30 -12.29 -4.31 -4.96
N PHE A 31 -11.25 -5.04 -4.57
CA PHE A 31 -10.64 -6.09 -5.38
C PHE A 31 -11.59 -7.28 -5.59
N GLU A 32 -12.32 -7.71 -4.54
CA GLU A 32 -13.32 -8.79 -4.61
C GLU A 32 -14.44 -8.54 -5.65
N LYS A 33 -14.71 -7.28 -5.96
CA LYS A 33 -15.73 -6.89 -6.93
C LYS A 33 -15.23 -6.89 -8.38
N ILE A 34 -13.92 -6.95 -8.60
CA ILE A 34 -13.33 -7.04 -9.94
C ILE A 34 -13.51 -8.47 -10.42
N ARG A 35 -14.07 -8.64 -11.62
CA ARG A 35 -14.28 -9.96 -12.22
C ARG A 35 -13.04 -10.53 -12.88
N HIS A 36 -12.18 -9.67 -13.41
CA HIS A 36 -10.88 -10.08 -13.95
C HIS A 36 -9.87 -10.33 -12.85
N ASP A 37 -9.13 -11.42 -12.96
CA ASP A 37 -7.99 -11.69 -12.08
C ASP A 37 -6.71 -11.08 -12.66
N PRO A 38 -6.16 -9.99 -12.09
CA PRO A 38 -4.92 -9.41 -12.58
C PRO A 38 -3.69 -10.24 -12.17
N ASP A 39 -2.72 -10.34 -13.08
CA ASP A 39 -1.42 -10.95 -12.79
C ASP A 39 -0.54 -10.06 -11.90
N VAL A 40 -0.67 -8.74 -12.00
CA VAL A 40 0.11 -7.75 -11.26
C VAL A 40 -0.81 -6.64 -10.75
N VAL A 41 -0.66 -6.28 -9.48
CA VAL A 41 -1.41 -5.18 -8.87
C VAL A 41 -0.49 -3.98 -8.66
N PHE A 42 -0.93 -2.79 -9.08
CA PHE A 42 -0.23 -1.53 -8.78
C PHE A 42 -1.00 -0.74 -7.74
N ILE A 43 -0.38 -0.49 -6.59
CA ILE A 43 -0.97 0.31 -5.52
C ILE A 43 -0.25 1.66 -5.44
N ASP A 44 -1.03 2.73 -5.43
CA ASP A 44 -0.53 4.08 -5.16
C ASP A 44 -0.32 4.27 -3.64
N GLY A 45 0.77 3.70 -3.13
CA GLY A 45 1.16 3.82 -1.73
C GLY A 45 2.61 3.42 -1.52
N HIS A 46 3.08 3.46 -0.27
CA HIS A 46 4.39 2.93 0.09
C HIS A 46 4.34 1.39 0.20
N GLY A 47 5.39 0.71 -0.29
CA GLY A 47 5.60 -0.72 -0.08
C GLY A 47 6.71 -0.96 0.96
N MET A 48 7.88 -1.39 0.49
CA MET A 48 9.08 -1.56 1.34
C MET A 48 9.60 -0.24 1.91
N SER A 49 9.19 0.88 1.31
CA SER A 49 9.53 2.23 1.74
C SER A 49 8.75 2.71 2.98
N HIS A 50 8.43 1.81 3.90
CA HIS A 50 7.92 2.17 5.22
C HIS A 50 9.05 1.97 6.25
N PRO A 51 9.10 2.71 7.39
CA PRO A 51 10.13 2.51 8.41
C PRO A 51 10.22 1.06 8.94
N ARG A 52 9.18 0.25 8.68
CA ARG A 52 9.08 -1.17 9.04
C ARG A 52 9.01 -2.12 7.82
N ALA A 53 9.36 -1.65 6.63
CA ALA A 53 9.24 -2.36 5.34
C ALA A 53 7.84 -2.94 5.01
N ALA A 54 6.80 -2.52 5.75
CA ALA A 54 5.43 -3.04 5.67
C ALA A 54 4.44 -1.90 5.37
N GLY A 55 4.64 -1.21 4.25
CA GLY A 55 3.67 -0.23 3.75
C GLY A 55 2.43 -0.90 3.16
N ILE A 56 1.42 -0.09 2.80
CA ILE A 56 0.13 -0.57 2.32
C ILE A 56 0.23 -1.50 1.10
N ALA A 57 1.13 -1.22 0.17
CA ALA A 57 1.28 -2.06 -1.02
C ALA A 57 1.85 -3.44 -0.70
N CYS A 58 2.78 -3.52 0.28
CA CYS A 58 3.32 -4.79 0.76
C CYS A 58 2.25 -5.59 1.50
N HIS A 59 1.49 -4.92 2.36
CA HIS A 59 0.39 -5.53 3.10
C HIS A 59 -0.68 -6.12 2.18
N ILE A 60 -1.13 -5.36 1.18
CA ILE A 60 -2.11 -5.83 0.19
C ILE A 60 -1.55 -6.98 -0.65
N GLY A 61 -0.30 -6.90 -1.10
CA GLY A 61 0.31 -7.98 -1.87
C GLY A 61 0.37 -9.31 -1.12
N VAL A 62 0.65 -9.25 0.19
CA VAL A 62 0.61 -10.43 1.07
C VAL A 62 -0.83 -10.94 1.24
N CYS A 63 -1.81 -10.06 1.43
CA CYS A 63 -3.21 -10.46 1.57
C CYS A 63 -3.82 -11.07 0.30
N LEU A 64 -3.39 -10.60 -0.88
CA LEU A 64 -3.87 -11.06 -2.18
C LEU A 64 -3.04 -12.21 -2.78
N ASP A 65 -1.92 -12.58 -2.15
CA ASP A 65 -0.93 -13.54 -2.65
C ASP A 65 -0.52 -13.30 -4.12
N LYS A 66 -0.32 -12.02 -4.46
CA LYS A 66 -0.04 -11.57 -5.83
C LYS A 66 1.11 -10.57 -5.88
N PRO A 67 1.91 -10.58 -6.98
CA PRO A 67 3.00 -9.62 -7.13
C PRO A 67 2.41 -8.21 -7.20
N THR A 68 2.83 -7.39 -6.23
CA THR A 68 2.31 -6.02 -6.06
C THR A 68 3.42 -5.01 -6.27
N GLY A 69 3.27 -4.19 -7.30
CA GLY A 69 4.10 -3.02 -7.55
C GLY A 69 3.61 -1.82 -6.74
N PHE A 70 4.54 -0.99 -6.29
CA PHE A 70 4.24 0.28 -5.64
C PHE A 70 5.00 1.40 -6.31
N ARG A 71 4.35 2.56 -6.45
CA ARG A 71 4.92 3.69 -7.17
C ARG A 71 5.73 4.62 -6.29
N ASN A 72 5.40 4.70 -5.01
CA ASN A 72 5.98 5.74 -4.15
C ASN A 72 7.45 5.42 -3.87
N LEU A 73 8.32 6.23 -4.48
CA LEU A 73 9.73 6.35 -4.13
C LEU A 73 9.84 6.66 -2.64
N PRO A 74 10.90 6.19 -1.96
CA PRO A 74 11.12 6.58 -0.59
C PRO A 74 11.20 8.08 -0.45
N ASP A 75 10.27 8.67 0.31
CA ASP A 75 10.53 9.97 0.89
C ASP A 75 11.76 9.75 1.78
N ARG A 76 12.89 10.33 1.37
CA ARG A 76 14.16 10.24 2.08
C ARG A 76 13.98 10.55 3.57
N ARG A 77 13.02 11.41 3.94
CA ARG A 77 12.71 11.78 5.33
C ARG A 77 12.12 10.64 6.16
N ILE A 78 11.51 9.62 5.55
CA ILE A 78 10.79 8.55 6.23
C ILE A 78 11.65 7.28 6.36
N CYS A 79 12.31 6.86 5.29
CA CYS A 79 13.11 5.61 5.30
C CYS A 79 14.59 5.82 5.60
N TRP A 80 15.10 7.02 5.38
CA TRP A 80 16.50 7.33 5.60
C TRP A 80 16.66 8.65 6.36
N PRO A 81 16.30 8.68 7.65
CA PRO A 81 16.50 9.88 8.46
C PRO A 81 17.98 10.29 8.59
N ASN A 82 18.94 9.40 8.28
CA ASN A 82 20.38 9.62 8.38
C ASN A 82 21.19 8.96 7.25
N GLU A 83 20.91 9.24 5.98
CA GLU A 83 21.96 9.05 4.95
C GLU A 83 22.95 10.22 5.07
N PRO A 84 24.28 9.96 5.11
CA PRO A 84 25.25 11.02 4.96
C PRO A 84 24.99 11.72 3.63
N ASN A 85 25.04 13.04 3.66
CA ASN A 85 24.74 13.92 2.54
C ASN A 85 25.79 13.74 1.41
N GLU A 86 25.70 12.67 0.63
CA GLU A 86 26.43 12.58 -0.63
C GLU A 86 25.58 13.17 -1.76
N LYS A 87 26.01 14.39 -2.11
CA LYS A 87 25.59 15.16 -3.26
C LYS A 87 25.77 14.33 -4.54
N ILE A 88 24.70 14.21 -5.32
CA ILE A 88 24.73 14.13 -6.78
C ILE A 88 23.63 15.06 -7.27
#